data_AF-D8QQY9-F1
#
_entry.id   AF-D8QQY9-F1
#
_cell.length_a   1.000
_cell.length_b   1.000
_cell.length_c   1.000
_cell.angle_alpha   90.00
_cell.angle_beta   90.00
_cell.angle_gamma   90.00
#
_symmetry.space_group_name_H-M   'P 1'
#
loop_
_entity.id
_entity.type
_entity.pdbx_description
1 polymer ?
#
loop_
_entity_poly.entity_id
_entity_poly.type
_entity_poly.pdbx_seq_one_letter_code
_entity_poly.pdbx_strand_id
1 'polypeptide(L)' 'PALGVDKSIIQSLPLFVFRESDKIKLDCCAVCLCEFQEGDHGRTLPKCGHSFHTECIDMWLHCHSTCPLCRASLL' A
#
# COMPACT_ATOMS: atom_id res chain seq x y z
N PRO A 1 -9.17 20.95 4.74
CA PRO A 1 -8.91 19.53 5.10
C PRO A 1 -8.74 18.69 3.83
N ALA A 2 -7.61 18.00 3.66
CA ALA A 2 -7.46 17.06 2.55
C ALA A 2 -8.52 15.95 2.74
N LEU A 3 -9.48 15.87 1.82
CA LEU A 3 -10.45 14.78 1.80
C LEU A 3 -9.64 13.52 1.46
N GLY A 4 -9.43 12.66 2.46
CA GLY A 4 -8.90 11.33 2.26
C GLY A 4 -9.78 10.51 1.32
N VAL A 5 -9.31 9.32 0.99
CA VAL A 5 -10.03 8.41 0.10
C VAL A 5 -11.13 7.68 0.89
N ASP A 6 -12.30 7.51 0.29
CA ASP A 6 -13.38 6.74 0.89
C ASP A 6 -12.94 5.29 1.15
N LYS A 7 -13.29 4.76 2.32
CA LYS A 7 -12.89 3.42 2.77
C LYS A 7 -13.27 2.34 1.76
N SER A 8 -14.40 2.50 1.07
CA SER A 8 -14.87 1.54 0.06
C SER A 8 -13.91 1.44 -1.13
N ILE A 9 -13.33 2.57 -1.53
CA ILE A 9 -12.34 2.63 -2.61
C ILE A 9 -11.02 2.02 -2.14
N ILE A 10 -10.58 2.34 -0.92
CA ILE A 10 -9.36 1.76 -0.31
C ILE A 10 -9.48 0.23 -0.25
N GLN A 11 -10.63 -0.29 0.19
CA GLN A 11 -10.86 -1.74 0.29
C GLN A 11 -10.88 -2.46 -1.06
N SER A 12 -11.24 -1.75 -2.13
CA SER A 12 -11.24 -2.27 -3.51
C SER A 12 -9.85 -2.32 -4.15
N LEU A 13 -8.82 -1.78 -3.49
CA LEU A 13 -7.46 -1.81 -4.01
C LEU A 13 -6.91 -3.24 -4.06
N PRO A 14 -6.07 -3.55 -5.07
CA PRO A 14 -5.47 -4.88 -5.22
C PRO A 14 -4.75 -5.33 -3.94
N LEU A 15 -5.19 -6.44 -3.39
CA LEU A 15 -4.56 -7.11 -2.24
C LEU A 15 -3.63 -8.21 -2.75
N PHE A 16 -2.51 -8.36 -2.07
CA PHE A 16 -1.62 -9.50 -2.24
C PHE A 16 -1.23 -10.06 -0.87
N VAL A 17 -0.89 -11.34 -0.86
CA VAL A 17 -0.26 -11.99 0.30
C VAL A 17 1.21 -12.16 -0.05
N PHE A 18 2.09 -11.61 0.77
CA PHE A 18 3.52 -11.74 0.57
C PHE A 18 3.94 -13.19 0.80
N ARG A 19 4.74 -13.71 -0.12
CA ARG A 19 5.41 -15.00 0.00
C ARG A 19 6.91 -14.78 -0.02
N GLU A 20 7.68 -15.67 0.60
CA GLU A 20 9.16 -15.56 0.56
C GLU A 20 9.71 -15.51 -0.88
N SER A 21 9.02 -16.14 -1.83
CA SER A 21 9.37 -16.07 -3.26
C SER A 21 9.25 -14.66 -3.87
N ASP A 22 8.46 -13.76 -3.26
CA ASP A 22 8.27 -12.38 -3.70
C ASP A 22 9.33 -11.43 -3.12
N LYS A 23 10.20 -11.91 -2.21
CA LYS A 23 11.22 -11.09 -1.53
C LYS A 23 12.18 -10.37 -2.49
N ILE A 24 12.38 -10.91 -3.70
CA ILE A 24 13.22 -10.29 -4.74
C ILE A 24 12.57 -9.02 -5.33
N LYS A 25 11.24 -8.91 -5.28
CA LYS A 25 10.48 -7.80 -5.89
C LYS A 25 9.99 -6.78 -4.87
N LEU A 26 9.88 -7.18 -3.60
CA LEU A 26 9.28 -6.37 -2.56
C LEU A 26 10.17 -6.35 -1.31
N ASP A 27 10.87 -5.23 -1.13
CA ASP A 27 11.96 -5.13 -0.16
C ASP A 27 11.44 -4.73 1.24
N CYS A 28 10.75 -3.60 1.35
CA CYS A 28 10.23 -3.06 2.61
C CYS A 28 8.98 -2.19 2.39
N CYS A 29 8.09 -2.14 3.38
CA CYS A 29 6.99 -1.18 3.38
C CYS A 29 7.52 0.22 3.74
N ALA A 30 7.46 1.18 2.83
CA ALA A 30 8.02 2.52 3.06
C ALA A 30 7.24 3.38 4.09
N VAL A 31 6.11 2.89 4.60
CA VAL A 31 5.33 3.58 5.64
C VAL A 31 5.82 3.19 7.04
N CYS A 32 5.94 1.89 7.32
CA CYS A 32 6.43 1.40 8.62
C CYS A 32 7.95 1.12 8.63
N LEU A 33 8.60 1.15 7.47
CA LEU A 33 10.02 0.82 7.28
C LEU A 33 10.39 -0.62 7.71
N CYS A 34 9.42 -1.52 7.73
CA CYS A 34 9.63 -2.95 8.00
C CYS A 34 9.64 -3.77 6.71
N GLU A 35 10.46 -4.83 6.70
CA GLU A 35 10.40 -5.90 5.69
C GLU A 35 9.03 -6.60 5.72
N PHE A 36 8.61 -7.10 4.58
CA PHE A 36 7.45 -7.99 4.51
C PHE A 36 7.84 -9.40 4.96
N GLN A 37 6.96 -10.06 5.69
CA GLN A 37 7.12 -11.43 6.18
C GLN A 37 6.12 -12.36 5.49
N GLU A 38 6.45 -13.65 5.42
CA GLU A 38 5.56 -14.63 4.80
C GLU A 38 4.17 -14.60 5.44
N GLY A 39 3.15 -14.44 4.61
CA GLY A 39 1.76 -14.30 5.06
C GLY A 39 1.30 -12.86 5.29
N ASP A 40 2.20 -11.86 5.22
CA ASP A 40 1.78 -10.47 5.33
C ASP A 40 0.83 -10.06 4.21
N HIS A 41 -0.18 -9.28 4.56
CA HIS A 41 -1.12 -8.72 3.60
C HIS A 41 -0.68 -7.33 3.17
N GLY A 42 -0.44 -7.15 1.88
CA GLY A 42 -0.16 -5.86 1.30
C GLY A 42 -1.18 -5.42 0.27
N ARG A 43 -1.18 -4.13 -0.04
CA ARG A 43 -1.88 -3.59 -1.22
C ARG A 43 -0.91 -2.97 -2.19
N THR A 44 -1.22 -3.13 -3.47
CA THR A 44 -0.48 -2.51 -4.57
C THR A 44 -1.30 -1.38 -5.16
N LEU A 45 -0.72 -0.19 -5.26
CA LEU A 45 -1.39 0.95 -5.88
C LEU A 45 -1.39 0.78 -7.41
N PRO A 46 -2.56 0.76 -8.07
CA PRO A 46 -2.66 0.38 -9.49
C PRO A 46 -1.97 1.34 -10.45
N LYS A 47 -1.83 2.63 -10.08
CA LYS A 47 -1.22 3.67 -10.94
C LYS A 47 0.30 3.59 -10.99
N CYS A 48 0.95 3.24 -9.88
CA CYS A 48 2.42 3.28 -9.76
C CYS A 48 3.05 1.93 -9.46
N GLY A 49 2.26 0.90 -9.10
CA GLY A 49 2.76 -0.44 -8.78
C GLY A 49 3.47 -0.54 -7.42
N HIS A 50 3.52 0.52 -6.63
CA HIS A 50 4.12 0.46 -5.30
C HIS A 50 3.23 -0.30 -4.32
N SER A 51 3.88 -1.08 -3.48
CA SER A 51 3.25 -2.04 -2.57
C SER A 51 3.59 -1.70 -1.12
N PHE A 52 2.59 -1.83 -0.25
CA PHE A 52 2.64 -1.45 1.16
C PHE A 52 1.83 -2.44 1.99
N HIS A 53 2.10 -2.57 3.29
CA HIS A 53 1.21 -3.31 4.19
C HIS A 53 -0.20 -2.72 4.14
N THR A 54 -1.21 -3.59 4.17
CA THR A 54 -2.63 -3.22 4.10
C THR A 54 -2.98 -2.20 5.18
N GLU A 55 -2.59 -2.46 6.43
CA GLU A 55 -2.86 -1.53 7.54
C GLU A 55 -2.14 -0.18 7.36
N CYS A 56 -0.90 -0.21 6.88
CA CYS A 56 -0.09 0.99 6.70
C CYS A 56 -0.67 1.92 5.63
N ILE A 57 -1.01 1.36 4.47
CA ILE A 57 -1.53 2.16 3.35
C ILE A 57 -2.99 2.57 3.59
N ASP A 58 -3.81 1.73 4.21
CA ASP A 58 -5.20 2.08 4.51
C ASP A 58 -5.26 3.27 5.49
N MET A 59 -4.40 3.28 6.53
CA MET A 59 -4.27 4.43 7.44
C MET A 59 -3.80 5.69 6.71
N TRP A 60 -2.80 5.57 5.84
CA TRP A 60 -2.31 6.71 5.05
C TRP A 60 -3.40 7.29 4.15
N LEU A 61 -4.18 6.42 3.50
CA LEU A 61 -5.18 6.80 2.51
C LEU A 61 -6.43 7.46 3.11
N HIS A 62 -6.68 7.27 4.41
CA HIS A 62 -7.69 8.03 5.13
C HIS A 62 -7.37 9.53 5.24
N CYS A 63 -6.10 9.92 5.11
CA CYS A 63 -5.67 11.33 5.20
C CYS A 63 -5.14 11.87 3.86
N HIS A 64 -4.65 11.00 2.98
CA HIS A 64 -3.97 11.38 1.74
C HIS A 64 -4.47 10.55 0.55
N SER A 65 -4.62 11.16 -0.62
CA SER A 65 -5.03 10.44 -1.84
C SER A 65 -3.86 10.10 -2.77
N THR A 66 -2.64 10.04 -2.22
CA THR A 66 -1.39 9.90 -2.98
C THR A 66 -0.49 8.79 -2.45
N CYS A 67 0.30 8.18 -3.32
CA CYS A 67 1.33 7.20 -2.96
C CYS A 67 2.37 7.79 -1.99
N PRO A 68 2.69 7.12 -0.85
CA PRO A 68 3.73 7.55 0.08
C PRO A 68 5.13 7.68 -0.55
N LEU A 69 5.43 6.85 -1.57
CA LEU A 69 6.75 6.78 -2.21
C LEU A 69 6.93 7.83 -3.32
N CYS A 70 6.00 7.88 -4.27
CA CYS A 70 6.15 8.69 -5.49
C CYS A 70 5.14 9.85 -5.60
N ARG A 71 4.24 10.00 -4.62
CA ARG A 71 3.17 11.02 -4.60
C ARG A 71 2.19 10.95 -5.77
N ALA A 72 2.23 9.88 -6.57
CA ALA A 72 1.22 9.65 -7.60
C ALA A 72 -0.18 9.55 -6.98
N SER A 73 -1.15 10.26 -7.55
CA SER A 73 -2.55 10.17 -7.13
C SER A 73 -3.12 8.78 -7.36
N LEU A 74 -4.01 8.36 -6.48
CA LEU A 74 -4.74 7.11 -6.60
C LEU A 74 -5.81 7.14 -7.69
N LEU A 75 -6.30 8.34 -8.03
CA LEU A 75 -7.27 8.63 -9.09
C LEU A 75 -6.56 8.95 -10.42
#